data_AF-A0AAQ0TKP0-F1
#
_entry.id   AF-A0AAQ0TKP0-F1
#
_cell.length_a   1.000
_cell.length_b   1.000
_cell.length_c   1.000
_cell.angle_alpha   90.00
_cell.angle_beta   90.00
_cell.angle_gamma   90.00
#
_symmetry.space_group_name_H-M   'P 1'
#
loop_
_entity.id
_entity.type
_entity.pdbx_description
1 polymer ?
#
loop_
_entity_poly.entity_id
_entity_poly.type
_entity_poly.pdbx_seq_one_letter_code
_entity_poly.pdbx_strand_id
1 'polypeptide(L)' 'MAETKTQKAVCLLRAGDLKGALKIFRTFRVGFSSDEKRTIGIACECLCGNDGFYSSLGVDCCKIVDEAVAIVRSKYL' A
#
# COMPACT_ATOMS: atom_id res chain seq x y z
N MET A 1 17.14 6.86 -19.03
CA MET A 1 17.13 6.59 -17.58
C MET A 1 15.98 5.64 -17.30
N ALA A 2 16.23 4.45 -16.79
CA ALA A 2 15.15 3.51 -16.47
C ALA A 2 14.45 3.98 -15.19
N GLU A 3 13.20 4.42 -15.30
CA GLU A 3 12.37 4.67 -14.12
C GLU A 3 12.28 3.37 -13.31
N THR A 4 12.73 3.44 -12.06
CA THR A 4 12.64 2.27 -11.19
C THR A 4 11.18 2.06 -10.78
N LYS A 5 10.81 0.81 -10.51
CA LYS A 5 9.47 0.46 -10.00
C LYS A 5 9.12 1.28 -8.75
N THR A 6 10.14 1.62 -7.96
CA THR A 6 10.04 2.51 -6.80
C THR A 6 9.60 3.91 -7.20
N GLN A 7 10.27 4.56 -8.15
CA GLN A 7 9.91 5.90 -8.61
C GLN A 7 8.50 5.94 -9.17
N LYS A 8 8.09 4.92 -9.94
CA LYS A 8 6.73 4.83 -10.46
C LYS A 8 5.70 4.73 -9.33
N ALA A 9 5.98 3.93 -8.30
CA ALA A 9 5.11 3.79 -7.14
C ALA A 9 5.03 5.08 -6.32
N VAL A 10 6.14 5.80 -6.13
CA VAL A 10 6.18 7.11 -5.45
C VAL A 10 5.43 8.17 -6.25
N CYS A 11 5.54 8.15 -7.58
CA CYS A 11 4.82 9.08 -8.45
C CYS A 11 3.30 8.85 -8.35
N LEU A 12 2.84 7.59 -8.40
CA LEU A 12 1.44 7.23 -8.17
C LEU A 12 0.95 7.67 -6.78
N LEU A 13 1.78 7.48 -5.75
CA LEU A 13 1.47 7.91 -4.39
C LEU A 13 1.30 9.43 -4.29
N ARG A 14 2.18 10.21 -4.94
CA ARG A 14 2.08 11.68 -5.01
C ARG A 14 0.88 12.14 -5.84
N ALA A 15 0.51 11.39 -6.87
CA ALA A 15 -0.66 11.66 -7.68
C ALA A 15 -1.99 11.33 -6.96
N GLY A 16 -1.94 10.74 -5.75
CA GLY A 16 -3.11 10.30 -5.00
C GLY A 16 -3.64 8.93 -5.42
N ASP A 17 -2.99 8.23 -6.36
CA ASP A 17 -3.36 6.88 -6.77
C ASP A 17 -2.76 5.84 -5.80
N LEU A 18 -3.38 5.76 -4.62
CA LEU A 18 -2.93 4.85 -3.55
C LEU A 18 -3.03 3.39 -4.00
N LYS A 19 -4.06 3.05 -4.77
CA LYS A 19 -4.30 1.69 -5.25
C LYS A 19 -3.17 1.22 -6.16
N GLY A 20 -2.80 2.00 -7.18
CA GLY A 20 -1.70 1.68 -8.08
C GLY A 20 -0.36 1.68 -7.35
N ALA A 21 -0.13 2.64 -6.46
CA ALA A 21 1.07 2.69 -5.63
C ALA A 21 1.24 1.42 -4.78
N LEU A 22 0.24 1.07 -3.96
CA LEU A 22 0.26 -0.11 -3.09
C LEU A 22 0.36 -1.42 -3.87
N LYS A 23 -0.26 -1.49 -5.05
CA LYS A 23 -0.16 -2.67 -5.94
C LYS A 23 1.28 -2.89 -6.41
N ILE A 24 2.04 -1.82 -6.66
CA ILE A 24 3.47 -1.93 -6.98
C ILE A 24 4.26 -2.28 -5.72
N PHE A 25 4.04 -1.59 -4.59
CA PHE A 25 4.75 -1.87 -3.33
C PHE A 25 4.55 -3.31 -2.82
N ARG A 26 3.37 -3.89 -3.03
CA ARG A 26 3.10 -5.31 -2.75
C ARG A 26 4.04 -6.26 -3.50
N THR A 27 4.53 -5.88 -4.68
CA THR A 27 5.48 -6.71 -5.45
C THR A 27 6.91 -6.62 -4.94
N PHE A 28 7.23 -5.69 -4.03
CA PHE A 28 8.57 -5.56 -3.46
C PHE A 28 8.84 -6.72 -2.50
N ARG A 29 9.74 -7.60 -2.92
CA ARG A 29 10.16 -8.77 -2.13
C ARG A 29 11.13 -8.39 -1.00
N VAL A 30 11.90 -7.32 -1.16
CA VAL A 30 12.92 -6.83 -0.22
C VAL A 30 12.65 -5.34 0.05
N GLY A 31 12.74 -4.91 1.31
CA GLY A 31 12.57 -3.50 1.72
C GLY A 31 11.48 -3.24 2.76
N PHE A 32 10.58 -4.20 2.98
CA PHE A 32 9.52 -4.15 4.00
C PHE A 32 9.58 -5.37 4.91
N SER A 33 9.29 -5.15 6.19
CA SER A 33 9.11 -6.17 7.21
C SER A 33 7.85 -7.00 6.93
N SER A 34 7.75 -8.17 7.56
CA SER A 34 6.59 -9.05 7.41
C SER A 34 5.27 -8.35 7.75
N ASP A 35 5.25 -7.56 8.83
CA ASP A 35 4.10 -6.78 9.26
C ASP A 35 3.75 -5.66 8.27
N GLU A 36 4.73 -4.89 7.82
CA GLU A 36 4.54 -3.82 6.82
C GLU A 36 3.93 -4.38 5.52
N LYS A 37 4.42 -5.53 5.04
CA LYS A 37 3.86 -6.20 3.86
C LYS A 37 2.43 -6.65 4.06
N ARG A 38 2.10 -7.12 5.28
CA ARG A 38 0.73 -7.51 5.62
C ARG A 38 -0.19 -6.30 5.57
N THR A 39 0.20 -5.17 6.17
CA THR A 39 -0.56 -3.91 6.13
C THR A 39 -0.76 -3.43 4.69
N ILE A 40 0.30 -3.39 3.87
CA ILE A 40 0.22 -3.03 2.44
C ILE A 40 -0.69 -3.98 1.66
N GLY A 41 -0.64 -5.29 1.95
CA GLY A 41 -1.48 -6.31 1.34
C GLY A 41 -2.96 -6.10 1.64
N ILE A 42 -3.30 -5.95 2.92
CA ILE A 42 -4.68 -5.70 3.39
C ILE A 42 -5.19 -4.37 2.82
N ALA A 43 -4.39 -3.31 2.87
CA ALA A 43 -4.74 -2.01 2.28
C ALA A 43 -5.07 -2.13 0.78
N CYS A 44 -4.26 -2.89 0.03
CA CYS A 44 -4.50 -3.13 -1.39
C CYS A 44 -5.78 -3.94 -1.64
N GLU A 45 -6.11 -4.91 -0.79
CA GLU A 45 -7.35 -5.69 -0.89
C GLU A 45 -8.59 -4.87 -0.54
N CYS A 46 -8.53 -4.08 0.53
CA CYS A 46 -9.55 -3.09 0.87
C CYS A 46 -9.84 -2.15 -0.31
N LEU A 47 -8.80 -1.61 -0.97
CA LEU A 47 -8.94 -0.74 -2.16
C LEU A 47 -9.41 -1.49 -3.43
N CYS A 48 -9.39 -2.82 -3.42
CA CYS A 48 -9.92 -3.66 -4.49
C CYS A 48 -11.37 -4.08 -4.28
N GLY A 49 -12.04 -3.60 -3.22
CA GLY A 49 -13.43 -3.95 -2.90
C GLY A 49 -13.56 -5.20 -2.03
N ASN A 50 -12.47 -5.61 -1.36
CA ASN A 50 -12.54 -6.65 -0.33
C ASN A 50 -12.76 -6.04 1.07
N ASP A 51 -13.18 -4.78 1.14
CA ASP A 51 -13.35 -4.05 2.40
C ASP A 51 -14.42 -4.69 3.29
N GLY A 52 -15.51 -5.21 2.71
CA GLY A 52 -16.59 -5.87 3.46
C GLY A 52 -16.12 -7.05 4.30
N PHE A 53 -15.14 -7.84 3.82
CA PHE A 53 -14.56 -8.95 4.59
C PHE A 53 -13.84 -8.45 5.84
N TYR A 54 -12.99 -7.44 5.66
CA TYR A 54 -12.22 -6.83 6.75
C TYR A 54 -13.11 -6.06 7.72
N SER A 55 -14.10 -5.32 7.21
CA SER A 55 -15.10 -4.64 8.04
C SER A 55 -15.94 -5.62 8.86
N SER A 56 -16.31 -6.80 8.31
CA SER A 56 -16.95 -7.86 9.09
C SER A 56 -16.05 -8.45 10.19
N LEU A 57 -14.73 -8.40 10.03
CA LEU A 57 -13.76 -8.76 11.07
C LEU A 57 -13.49 -7.63 12.07
N GLY A 58 -14.11 -6.45 11.90
CA GLY A 58 -13.84 -5.26 12.71
C GLY A 58 -12.57 -4.51 12.33
N VAL A 59 -12.03 -4.76 11.14
CA VAL A 59 -10.84 -4.09 10.61
C VAL A 59 -11.24 -2.85 9.83
N ASP A 60 -10.75 -1.70 10.28
CA ASP A 60 -10.91 -0.42 9.60
C ASP A 60 -10.00 -0.34 8.37
N CYS A 61 -10.53 -0.72 7.20
CA CYS A 61 -9.83 -0.61 5.93
C CYS A 61 -9.22 0.78 5.68
N CYS A 62 -9.94 1.85 6.03
CA CYS A 62 -9.43 3.22 5.90
C CYS A 62 -8.17 3.45 6.75
N LYS A 63 -8.15 2.96 8.00
CA LYS A 63 -6.96 3.08 8.87
C LYS A 63 -5.80 2.26 8.32
N ILE A 64 -6.06 1.04 7.86
CA ILE A 64 -5.01 0.18 7.30
C ILE A 64 -4.41 0.79 6.02
N VAL A 65 -5.24 1.40 5.16
CA VAL A 65 -4.77 2.13 3.98
C VAL A 65 -3.92 3.33 4.40
N ASP A 66 -4.37 4.13 5.36
CA ASP A 66 -3.63 5.28 5.85
C ASP A 66 -2.27 4.87 6.45
N GLU A 67 -2.25 3.80 7.25
CA GLU A 67 -1.05 3.26 7.87
C GLU A 67 -0.08 2.69 6.83
N ALA A 68 -0.58 1.95 5.84
CA ALA A 68 0.23 1.48 4.72
C ALA A 68 0.84 2.66 3.93
N VAL A 69 0.05 3.71 3.69
CA VAL A 69 0.52 4.93 3.02
C VAL A 69 1.56 5.65 3.87
N ALA A 70 1.37 5.75 5.18
CA ALA A 70 2.33 6.37 6.09
C ALA A 70 3.67 5.62 6.11
N ILE A 71 3.65 4.28 6.16
CA ILE A 71 4.85 3.44 6.07
C ILE A 71 5.62 3.72 4.77
N VAL A 72 4.90 3.69 3.65
CA VAL A 72 5.48 3.90 2.33
C VAL A 72 6.01 5.34 2.18
N ARG A 73 5.27 6.34 2.66
CA ARG A 73 5.72 7.74 2.66
C ARG A 73 6.97 7.88 3.50
N SER A 74 6.97 7.38 4.74
CA SER A 74 8.12 7.46 5.65
C SER A 74 9.41 6.86 5.06
N LYS A 75 9.32 5.79 4.25
CA LYS A 75 10.50 5.18 3.61
C LYS A 75 10.96 5.83 2.32
N TYR A 76 10.04 6.40 1.54
CA TYR A 76 10.32 6.80 0.15
C TYR A 76 10.07 8.28 -0.16
N LEU A 77 9.54 9.06 0.79
CA LEU A 77 9.09 10.44 0.61
C LEU A 77 9.56 11.33 1.76
#